data_AF-A0A0C9M0Z2-F1
#
_entry.id   AF-A0A0C9M0Z2-F1
#
_cell.length_a   1.000
_cell.length_b   1.000
_cell.length_c   1.000
_cell.angle_alpha   90.00
_cell.angle_beta   90.00
_cell.angle_gamma   90.00
#
_symmetry.space_group_name_H-M   'P 1'
#
loop_
_entity.id
_entity.type
_entity.pdbx_description
1 polymer ?
#
loop_
_entity_poly.entity_id
_entity_poly.type
_entity_poly.pdbx_seq_one_letter_code
_entity_poly.pdbx_strand_id
1 'polypeptide(L)'
;MSASTSALEDLPDVENREQQAFVKFFRGLDSPEENTIRLFEREANGSVYYTFHADDASYVAKHVYETTSVIQYWYGDHTTGLPTTKLTNKAAESFLRDLLLNKHMRIEIWKFVQNGWQIIRRASPGNLQDVEDFLFSSTHMTSAPVVLAIKYNVSDDNKLVGVAFADTTIRQLGVSQFIDNELYSNLESLIIQLGVKECLLLAAGGGREEKDVEGHKIRGILERCNVIATERKKSDYDSKHIAQDLNRLLEGDISVEALRKDLIYCMCIIYTYILFA
;
A
#
# COMPACT_ATOMS: atom_id res chain seq x y z
N MET A 1 8.42 -39.42 -22.30
CA MET A 1 9.32 -38.26 -22.20
C MET A 1 9.23 -37.74 -20.78
N SER A 2 10.13 -38.22 -19.94
CA SER A 2 10.28 -37.89 -18.53
C SER A 2 11.45 -36.93 -18.40
N ALA A 3 11.18 -35.71 -17.92
CA ALA A 3 12.21 -34.83 -17.38
C ALA A 3 11.59 -33.89 -16.34
N SER A 4 12.09 -34.03 -15.10
CA SER A 4 12.29 -32.94 -14.14
C SER A 4 11.10 -32.46 -13.30
N THR A 5 10.49 -33.36 -12.53
CA THR A 5 9.76 -33.02 -11.28
C THR A 5 10.57 -33.34 -10.01
N SER A 6 11.76 -33.94 -10.17
CA SER A 6 12.49 -34.60 -9.08
C SER A 6 13.39 -33.70 -8.23
N ALA A 7 13.45 -32.40 -8.48
CA ALA A 7 14.29 -31.48 -7.70
C ALA A 7 13.59 -30.89 -6.46
N LEU A 8 12.29 -31.14 -6.30
CA LEU A 8 11.45 -30.59 -5.23
C LEU A 8 11.03 -31.63 -4.17
N GLU A 9 11.30 -32.92 -4.40
CA GLU A 9 10.76 -34.03 -3.62
C GLU A 9 11.71 -34.63 -2.56
N ASP A 10 12.98 -34.19 -2.50
CA ASP A 10 13.98 -34.75 -1.57
C ASP A 10 14.44 -33.69 -0.54
N LEU A 11 13.54 -33.27 0.35
CA LEU A 11 13.89 -32.50 1.53
C LEU A 11 13.78 -33.38 2.79
N PRO A 12 14.84 -33.46 3.62
CA PRO A 12 14.88 -34.33 4.78
C PRO A 12 13.85 -33.93 5.85
N ASP A 13 13.19 -34.95 6.39
CA ASP A 13 12.12 -34.88 7.37
C ASP A 13 12.68 -34.64 8.79
N VAL A 14 13.14 -33.42 9.04
CA VAL A 14 13.33 -32.81 10.37
C VAL A 14 13.08 -31.31 10.22
N GLU A 15 11.92 -30.85 10.69
CA GLU A 15 11.44 -29.46 10.64
C GLU A 15 12.58 -28.45 10.91
N ASN A 16 12.96 -27.71 9.86
CA ASN A 16 14.16 -26.88 9.83
C ASN A 16 14.12 -25.83 10.95
N ARG A 17 15.21 -25.69 11.73
CA ARG A 17 15.37 -24.65 12.77
C ARG A 17 15.05 -23.24 12.26
N GLU A 18 15.28 -23.00 10.97
CA GLU A 18 14.93 -21.75 10.28
C GLU A 18 13.41 -21.55 10.15
N GLN A 19 12.63 -22.62 9.90
CA GLN A 19 11.17 -22.56 9.87
C GLN A 19 10.61 -22.27 11.26
N GLN A 20 11.12 -22.92 12.30
CA GLN A 20 10.72 -22.64 13.68
C GLN A 20 10.98 -21.18 14.07
N ALA A 21 12.17 -20.66 13.72
CA ALA A 21 12.52 -19.26 13.96
C ALA A 21 11.61 -18.31 13.17
N PHE A 22 11.32 -18.63 11.91
CA PHE A 22 10.40 -17.86 11.07
C PHE A 22 8.97 -17.83 11.63
N VAL A 23 8.42 -18.98 12.02
CA VAL A 23 7.06 -19.07 12.57
C VAL A 23 6.94 -18.24 13.85
N LYS A 24 7.95 -18.28 14.72
CA LYS A 24 8.01 -17.43 15.92
C LYS A 24 8.03 -15.94 15.55
N PHE A 25 8.83 -15.56 14.57
CA PHE A 25 8.88 -14.18 14.06
C PHE A 25 7.53 -13.75 13.48
N PHE A 26 6.94 -14.54 12.58
CA PHE A 26 5.68 -14.22 11.90
C PHE A 26 4.53 -14.05 12.88
N ARG A 27 4.44 -14.92 13.90
CA ARG A 27 3.43 -14.81 14.98
C ARG A 27 3.61 -13.58 15.87
N GLY A 28 4.79 -12.94 15.83
CA GLY A 28 5.08 -11.70 16.55
C GLY A 28 4.87 -10.43 15.71
N LEU A 29 4.45 -10.55 14.45
CA LEU A 29 4.16 -9.40 13.61
C LEU A 29 2.84 -8.75 14.01
N ASP A 30 2.80 -7.43 13.95
CA ASP A 30 1.54 -6.68 14.03
C ASP A 30 0.64 -7.02 12.85
N SER A 31 -0.68 -6.94 13.06
CA SER A 31 -1.64 -7.03 11.96
C SER A 31 -1.29 -6.00 10.88
N PRO A 32 -1.25 -6.40 9.60
CA PRO A 32 -0.97 -5.46 8.53
C PRO A 32 -2.10 -4.43 8.40
N GLU A 33 -1.84 -3.35 7.66
CA GLU A 33 -2.90 -2.45 7.21
C GLU A 33 -3.96 -3.23 6.40
N GLU A 34 -5.20 -2.74 6.38
CA GLU A 34 -6.28 -3.39 5.65
C GLU A 34 -5.93 -3.59 4.17
N ASN A 35 -6.38 -4.71 3.60
CA ASN A 35 -6.12 -5.08 2.19
C ASN A 35 -4.63 -5.13 1.83
N THR A 36 -3.76 -5.54 2.76
CA THR A 36 -2.32 -5.69 2.53
C THR A 36 -1.91 -7.15 2.52
N ILE A 37 -1.23 -7.57 1.46
CA ILE A 37 -0.61 -8.91 1.35
C ILE A 37 0.87 -8.81 1.72
N ARG A 38 1.35 -9.70 2.60
CA ARG A 38 2.78 -9.82 2.94
C ARG A 38 3.42 -10.98 2.17
N LEU A 39 4.53 -10.66 1.50
CA LEU A 39 5.35 -11.63 0.78
C LEU A 39 6.72 -11.70 1.44
N PHE A 40 7.26 -12.90 1.59
CA PHE A 40 8.58 -13.11 2.17
C PHE A 40 9.53 -13.64 1.10
N GLU A 41 10.46 -12.81 0.68
CA GLU A 41 11.51 -13.17 -0.28
C GLU A 41 12.43 -14.22 0.33
N ARG A 42 12.67 -15.28 -0.45
CA ARG A 42 13.58 -16.37 -0.12
C ARG A 42 14.45 -16.70 -1.32
N GLU A 43 15.59 -17.29 -1.04
CA GLU A 43 16.52 -17.76 -2.05
C GLU A 43 16.81 -19.24 -1.82
N ALA A 44 16.71 -20.04 -2.87
CA ALA A 44 17.14 -21.43 -2.87
C ALA A 44 17.76 -21.77 -4.22
N ASN A 45 18.91 -22.45 -4.21
CA ASN A 45 19.61 -22.90 -5.42
C ASN A 45 19.86 -21.78 -6.44
N GLY A 46 20.20 -20.57 -5.97
CA GLY A 46 20.45 -19.40 -6.81
C GLY A 46 19.20 -18.81 -7.48
N SER A 47 18.00 -19.21 -7.04
CA SER A 47 16.72 -18.69 -7.52
C SER A 47 15.93 -18.04 -6.39
N VAL A 48 15.38 -16.86 -6.68
CA VAL A 48 14.48 -16.16 -5.77
C VAL A 48 13.06 -16.70 -5.91
N TYR A 49 12.38 -16.85 -4.78
CA TYR A 49 10.96 -17.19 -4.71
C TYR A 49 10.33 -16.48 -3.51
N TYR A 50 9.01 -16.44 -3.46
CA TYR A 50 8.29 -15.75 -2.39
C TYR A 50 7.39 -16.73 -1.64
N THR A 51 7.34 -16.61 -0.32
CA THR A 51 6.39 -17.35 0.52
C THR A 51 5.33 -16.43 1.10
N PHE A 52 4.14 -16.99 1.29
CA PHE A 52 2.96 -16.34 1.85
C PHE A 52 2.46 -17.20 2.99
N HIS A 53 1.87 -16.58 4.01
CA HIS A 53 1.54 -17.26 5.25
C HIS A 53 0.16 -16.89 5.78
N ALA A 54 -0.46 -17.79 6.54
CA ALA A 54 -1.80 -17.60 7.12
C ALA A 54 -2.87 -17.25 6.06
N ASP A 55 -3.59 -16.15 6.24
CA ASP A 55 -4.66 -15.72 5.33
C ASP A 55 -4.14 -15.39 3.93
N ASP A 56 -2.95 -14.80 3.83
CA ASP A 56 -2.29 -14.51 2.55
C ASP A 56 -1.99 -15.80 1.78
N ALA A 57 -1.59 -16.87 2.49
CA ALA A 57 -1.38 -18.17 1.86
C ALA A 57 -2.68 -18.74 1.27
N SER A 58 -3.77 -18.62 2.02
CA SER A 58 -5.09 -19.05 1.59
C SER A 58 -5.60 -18.22 0.41
N TYR A 59 -5.32 -16.91 0.42
CA TYR A 59 -5.66 -16.00 -0.67
C TYR A 59 -4.92 -16.40 -1.95
N VAL A 60 -3.61 -16.57 -1.89
CA VAL A 60 -2.78 -16.96 -3.04
C VAL A 60 -3.18 -18.32 -3.59
N ALA A 61 -3.43 -19.29 -2.71
CA ALA A 61 -3.87 -20.63 -3.11
C ALA A 61 -5.17 -20.58 -3.95
N LYS A 62 -6.14 -19.76 -3.54
CA LYS A 62 -7.42 -19.61 -4.24
C LYS A 62 -7.32 -18.79 -5.52
N HIS A 63 -6.50 -17.73 -5.55
CA HIS A 63 -6.50 -16.77 -6.65
C HIS A 63 -5.42 -17.03 -7.71
N VAL A 64 -4.32 -17.71 -7.35
CA VAL A 64 -3.22 -18.02 -8.28
C VAL A 64 -3.24 -19.48 -8.70
N TYR A 65 -3.48 -20.39 -7.75
CA TYR A 65 -3.47 -21.83 -8.02
C TYR A 65 -4.86 -22.43 -8.24
N GLU A 66 -5.92 -21.70 -7.91
CA GLU A 66 -7.31 -22.17 -7.95
C GLU A 66 -7.55 -23.45 -7.11
N THR A 67 -6.67 -23.72 -6.14
CA THR A 67 -6.76 -24.89 -5.25
C THR A 67 -6.07 -24.62 -3.92
N THR A 68 -6.61 -25.18 -2.83
CA THR A 68 -5.99 -25.15 -1.51
C THR A 68 -4.98 -26.27 -1.28
N SER A 69 -4.85 -27.23 -2.20
CA SER A 69 -3.93 -28.38 -2.07
C SER A 69 -2.44 -28.00 -2.09
N VAL A 70 -2.12 -26.78 -2.52
CA VAL A 70 -0.74 -26.23 -2.50
C VAL A 70 -0.30 -25.74 -1.12
N ILE A 71 -1.22 -25.63 -0.16
CA ILE A 71 -0.93 -25.13 1.18
C ILE A 71 -0.21 -26.22 1.98
N GLN A 72 0.98 -25.88 2.45
CA GLN A 72 1.76 -26.65 3.41
C GLN A 72 1.65 -26.02 4.79
N TYR A 73 1.85 -26.79 5.85
CA TYR A 73 1.81 -26.29 7.22
C TYR A 73 3.22 -26.34 7.81
N TRP A 74 3.73 -25.19 8.23
CA TRP A 74 5.06 -25.09 8.83
C TRP A 74 4.96 -25.16 10.35
N TYR A 75 5.85 -25.96 10.97
CA TYR A 75 6.00 -26.09 12.41
C TYR A 75 4.67 -26.49 13.09
N GLY A 76 4.19 -27.68 12.74
CA GLY A 76 2.88 -28.21 13.15
C GLY A 76 2.07 -28.79 11.98
N ASP A 77 0.83 -29.19 12.26
CA ASP A 77 -0.09 -29.81 11.31
C ASP A 77 -1.15 -28.83 10.76
N HIS A 78 -2.18 -29.35 10.09
CA HIS A 78 -3.29 -28.54 9.57
C HIS A 78 -4.07 -27.73 10.62
N THR A 79 -3.92 -28.06 11.91
CA THR A 79 -4.60 -27.36 13.01
C THR A 79 -3.67 -26.42 13.78
N THR A 80 -2.38 -26.74 13.87
CA THR A 80 -1.41 -26.06 14.75
C THR A 80 -0.29 -25.34 13.99
N GLY A 81 -0.03 -25.77 12.76
CA GLY A 81 1.01 -25.23 11.90
C GLY A 81 0.60 -23.94 11.21
N LEU A 82 1.59 -23.20 10.71
CA LEU A 82 1.38 -21.98 9.95
C LEU A 82 1.07 -22.33 8.47
N PRO A 83 -0.15 -22.05 7.96
CA PRO A 83 -0.47 -22.26 6.55
C PRO A 83 0.50 -21.47 5.69
N THR A 84 1.10 -22.11 4.70
CA THR A 84 2.16 -21.54 3.87
C THR A 84 2.01 -22.00 2.43
N THR A 85 2.16 -21.06 1.51
CA THR A 85 2.32 -21.36 0.07
C THR A 85 3.49 -20.56 -0.48
N LYS A 86 3.90 -20.87 -1.71
CA LYS A 86 5.04 -20.22 -2.37
C LYS A 86 4.71 -19.91 -3.82
N LEU A 87 5.27 -18.82 -4.34
CA LEU A 87 5.26 -18.48 -5.76
C LEU A 87 6.70 -18.39 -6.27
N THR A 88 6.90 -18.80 -7.52
CA THR A 88 8.15 -18.48 -8.24
C THR A 88 8.24 -16.97 -8.44
N ASN A 89 9.45 -16.44 -8.67
CA ASN A 89 9.65 -15.01 -8.91
C ASN A 89 8.71 -14.47 -10.02
N LYS A 90 8.65 -15.14 -11.18
CA LYS A 90 7.76 -14.75 -12.28
C LYS A 90 6.26 -14.80 -11.92
N ALA A 91 5.84 -15.80 -11.15
CA ALA A 91 4.44 -15.89 -10.71
C ALA A 91 4.10 -14.79 -9.69
N ALA A 92 5.04 -14.46 -8.81
CA ALA A 92 4.91 -13.36 -7.87
C ALA A 92 4.81 -12.01 -8.60
N GLU A 93 5.63 -11.75 -9.62
CA GLU A 93 5.53 -10.53 -10.44
C GLU A 93 4.14 -10.36 -11.07
N SER A 94 3.59 -11.43 -11.65
CA SER A 94 2.24 -11.41 -12.21
C SER A 94 1.18 -11.17 -11.14
N PHE A 95 1.35 -11.78 -9.96
CA PHE A 95 0.44 -11.64 -8.84
C PHE A 95 0.46 -10.23 -8.25
N LEU A 96 1.65 -9.64 -8.04
CA LEU A 96 1.82 -8.26 -7.58
C LEU A 96 1.13 -7.25 -8.51
N ARG A 97 1.26 -7.46 -9.83
CA ARG A 97 0.58 -6.64 -10.84
C ARG A 97 -0.94 -6.70 -10.69
N ASP A 98 -1.50 -7.90 -10.52
CA ASP A 98 -2.95 -8.05 -10.32
C ASP A 98 -3.42 -7.39 -9.01
N LEU A 99 -2.68 -7.60 -7.92
CA LEU A 99 -2.99 -7.01 -6.62
C LEU A 99 -3.05 -5.48 -6.68
N LEU A 100 -2.01 -4.86 -7.25
CA LEU A 100 -1.86 -3.41 -7.25
C LEU A 100 -2.78 -2.74 -8.28
N LEU A 101 -2.91 -3.30 -9.49
CA LEU A 101 -3.58 -2.61 -10.60
C LEU A 101 -5.07 -2.98 -10.73
N ASN A 102 -5.46 -4.19 -10.32
CA ASN A 102 -6.83 -4.68 -10.52
C ASN A 102 -7.58 -4.86 -9.19
N LYS A 103 -6.93 -5.45 -8.19
CA LYS A 103 -7.55 -5.73 -6.88
C LYS A 103 -7.49 -4.55 -5.92
N HIS A 104 -6.74 -3.51 -6.27
CA HIS A 104 -6.60 -2.30 -5.46
C HIS A 104 -6.11 -2.63 -4.03
N MET A 105 -5.15 -3.56 -3.92
CA MET A 105 -4.55 -4.03 -2.67
C MET A 105 -3.13 -3.49 -2.47
N ARG A 106 -2.67 -3.46 -1.22
CA ARG A 106 -1.31 -3.08 -0.83
C ARG A 106 -0.42 -4.31 -0.68
N ILE A 107 0.89 -4.10 -0.74
CA ILE A 107 1.87 -5.16 -0.52
C ILE A 107 3.03 -4.70 0.38
N GLU A 108 3.57 -5.65 1.14
CA GLU A 108 4.85 -5.52 1.82
C GLU A 108 5.76 -6.70 1.43
N ILE A 109 6.95 -6.39 0.90
CA ILE A 109 7.96 -7.40 0.59
C ILE A 109 8.97 -7.42 1.73
N TRP A 110 9.04 -8.56 2.41
CA TRP A 110 9.95 -8.82 3.52
C TRP A 110 11.13 -9.65 3.05
N LYS A 111 12.32 -9.33 3.55
CA LYS A 111 13.54 -10.12 3.32
C LYS A 111 14.29 -10.31 4.62
N PHE A 112 14.91 -11.47 4.78
CA PHE A 112 15.83 -11.70 5.87
C PHE A 112 17.17 -11.03 5.54
N VAL A 113 17.49 -9.95 6.24
CA VAL A 113 18.72 -9.16 6.06
C VAL A 113 19.53 -9.22 7.34
N GLN A 114 20.79 -9.65 7.23
CA GLN A 114 21.72 -9.85 8.34
C GLN A 114 21.15 -10.82 9.40
N ASN A 115 20.47 -10.29 10.41
CA ASN A 115 19.99 -11.01 11.59
C ASN A 115 18.48 -10.87 11.81
N GLY A 116 17.71 -10.37 10.84
CA GLY A 116 16.28 -10.17 11.01
C GLY A 116 15.50 -10.00 9.73
N TRP A 117 14.21 -10.28 9.80
CA TRP A 117 13.25 -9.97 8.76
C TRP A 117 12.92 -8.49 8.79
N GLN A 118 13.02 -7.85 7.63
CA GLN A 118 12.73 -6.43 7.45
C GLN A 118 11.92 -6.24 6.17
N ILE A 119 11.07 -5.22 6.16
CA ILE A 119 10.41 -4.77 4.94
C ILE A 119 11.49 -4.10 4.08
N ILE A 120 11.66 -4.60 2.87
CA ILE A 120 12.62 -4.04 1.91
C ILE A 120 11.94 -3.19 0.84
N ARG A 121 10.64 -3.41 0.60
CA ARG A 121 9.84 -2.69 -0.40
C ARG A 121 8.39 -2.64 0.03
N ARG A 122 7.71 -1.54 -0.28
CA ARG A 122 6.26 -1.37 -0.08
C ARG A 122 5.63 -0.87 -1.36
N ALA A 123 4.39 -1.26 -1.60
CA ALA A 123 3.64 -0.65 -2.67
C ALA A 123 2.16 -0.61 -2.35
N SER A 124 1.52 0.41 -2.89
CA SER A 124 0.08 0.57 -2.91
C SER A 124 -0.35 0.91 -4.34
N PRO A 125 -1.65 0.89 -4.64
CA PRO A 125 -2.14 1.28 -5.96
C PRO A 125 -1.90 2.76 -6.30
N GLY A 126 -1.65 3.60 -5.29
CA GLY A 126 -1.22 4.99 -5.46
C GLY A 126 0.31 5.19 -5.49
N ASN A 127 1.09 4.25 -4.95
CA ASN A 127 2.54 4.34 -4.92
C ASN A 127 3.21 3.03 -5.35
N LEU A 128 3.75 3.04 -6.57
CA LEU A 128 4.37 1.88 -7.22
C LEU A 128 5.90 1.98 -7.32
N GLN A 129 6.50 3.05 -6.77
CA GLN A 129 7.89 3.43 -7.01
C GLN A 129 8.90 2.32 -6.63
N ASP A 130 8.62 1.63 -5.52
CA ASP A 130 9.47 0.58 -4.97
C ASP A 130 9.40 -0.75 -5.73
N VAL A 131 8.44 -0.91 -6.65
CA VAL A 131 8.18 -2.16 -7.37
C VAL A 131 8.09 -1.97 -8.89
N GLU A 132 8.53 -0.83 -9.39
CA GLU A 132 8.51 -0.49 -10.83
C GLU A 132 9.26 -1.53 -11.68
N ASP A 133 10.36 -2.07 -11.17
CA ASP A 133 11.14 -3.12 -11.82
C ASP A 133 10.33 -4.43 -11.99
N PHE A 134 9.54 -4.83 -10.99
CA PHE A 134 8.66 -6.00 -11.07
C PHE A 134 7.47 -5.77 -12.00
N LEU A 135 6.93 -4.54 -12.03
CA LEU A 135 5.72 -4.20 -12.78
C LEU A 135 6.01 -3.93 -14.26
N PHE A 136 7.12 -3.27 -14.58
CA PHE A 136 7.40 -2.68 -15.90
C PHE A 136 8.49 -3.39 -16.70
N SER A 137 9.00 -4.52 -16.22
CA SER A 137 9.93 -5.37 -16.97
C SER A 137 9.39 -5.87 -18.33
N SER A 138 8.05 -5.86 -18.52
CA SER A 138 7.39 -6.40 -19.73
C SER A 138 6.22 -5.58 -20.28
N THR A 139 5.85 -4.44 -19.68
CA THR A 139 4.71 -3.61 -20.11
C THR A 139 4.96 -2.14 -19.83
N HIS A 140 4.71 -1.27 -20.82
CA HIS A 140 4.63 0.17 -20.63
C HIS A 140 3.27 0.51 -20.00
N MET A 141 3.27 0.95 -18.73
CA MET A 141 2.10 1.63 -18.16
C MET A 141 1.99 3.01 -18.80
N THR A 142 0.80 3.40 -19.26
CA THR A 142 0.57 4.69 -19.93
C THR A 142 0.23 5.85 -18.97
N SER A 143 -0.04 5.58 -17.68
CA SER A 143 -0.29 6.61 -16.67
C SER A 143 0.17 6.14 -15.29
N ALA A 144 0.92 6.97 -14.58
CA ALA A 144 1.19 6.76 -13.17
C ALA A 144 -0.06 7.11 -12.34
N PRO A 145 -0.30 6.44 -11.21
CA PRO A 145 -1.46 6.71 -10.36
C PRO A 145 -1.36 8.09 -9.69
N VAL A 146 -2.48 8.81 -9.64
CA VAL A 146 -2.57 10.08 -8.89
C VAL A 146 -2.92 9.76 -7.43
N VAL A 147 -2.15 10.36 -6.51
CA VAL A 147 -2.42 10.32 -5.07
C VAL A 147 -2.97 11.66 -4.63
N LEU A 148 -4.03 11.65 -3.83
CA LEU A 148 -4.68 12.83 -3.31
C LEU A 148 -4.67 12.81 -1.78
N ALA A 149 -4.64 13.96 -1.13
CA ALA A 149 -4.78 14.10 0.32
C ALA A 149 -5.89 15.09 0.63
N ILE A 150 -6.77 14.73 1.57
CA ILE A 150 -7.94 15.54 1.93
C ILE A 150 -7.82 16.02 3.36
N LYS A 151 -8.15 17.29 3.55
CA LYS A 151 -8.51 17.86 4.85
C LYS A 151 -9.81 18.61 4.69
N TYR A 152 -10.74 18.39 5.61
CA TYR A 152 -12.01 19.12 5.62
C TYR A 152 -12.16 19.85 6.95
N ASN A 153 -12.84 20.99 6.89
CA ASN A 153 -13.26 21.76 8.05
C ASN A 153 -14.73 22.14 7.87
N VAL A 154 -15.53 21.90 8.91
CA VAL A 154 -16.96 22.19 8.92
C VAL A 154 -17.17 23.38 9.85
N SER A 155 -17.67 24.48 9.31
CA SER A 155 -18.07 25.66 10.08
C SER A 155 -19.44 26.11 9.63
N ASP A 156 -20.39 26.13 10.58
CA ASP A 156 -21.80 26.44 10.33
C ASP A 156 -22.37 25.61 9.16
N ASP A 157 -22.72 26.26 8.04
CA ASP A 157 -23.25 25.64 6.82
C ASP A 157 -22.19 25.37 5.74
N ASN A 158 -20.94 25.79 5.94
CA ASN A 158 -19.88 25.68 4.94
C ASN A 158 -18.95 24.51 5.24
N LYS A 159 -18.83 23.59 4.27
CA LYS A 159 -17.87 22.50 4.28
C LYS A 159 -16.65 22.89 3.44
N LEU A 160 -15.62 23.41 4.09
CA LEU A 160 -14.40 23.80 3.42
C LEU A 160 -13.52 22.56 3.22
N VAL A 161 -13.23 22.21 1.97
CA VAL A 161 -12.38 21.08 1.60
C VAL A 161 -11.07 21.63 1.06
N GLY A 162 -9.97 21.24 1.68
CA GLY A 162 -8.61 21.44 1.19
C GLY A 162 -8.07 20.12 0.63
N VAL A 163 -7.56 20.17 -0.59
CA VAL A 163 -6.92 19.03 -1.23
C VAL A 163 -5.52 19.38 -1.69
N ALA A 164 -4.64 18.39 -1.63
CA ALA A 164 -3.43 18.36 -2.41
C ALA A 164 -3.43 17.08 -3.24
N PHE A 165 -2.78 17.07 -4.40
CA PHE A 165 -2.56 15.86 -5.17
C PHE A 165 -1.18 15.87 -5.83
N ALA A 166 -0.68 14.68 -6.12
CA ALA A 166 0.54 14.47 -6.87
C ALA A 166 0.26 13.62 -8.10
N ASP A 167 0.61 14.14 -9.27
CA ASP A 167 0.66 13.40 -10.51
C ASP A 167 2.13 13.21 -10.90
N THR A 168 2.62 11.99 -10.70
CA THR A 168 4.00 11.59 -11.01
C THR A 168 4.24 11.42 -12.51
N THR A 169 3.19 11.27 -13.32
CA THR A 169 3.29 11.18 -14.79
C THR A 169 3.81 12.48 -15.37
N ILE A 170 3.23 13.60 -14.93
CA ILE A 170 3.59 14.95 -15.40
C ILE A 170 4.47 15.72 -14.39
N ARG A 171 4.83 15.08 -13.27
CA ARG A 171 5.65 15.64 -12.18
C ARG A 171 5.06 16.93 -11.62
N GLN A 172 3.75 16.93 -11.36
CA GLN A 172 3.06 18.09 -10.82
C GLN A 172 2.48 17.82 -9.44
N LEU A 173 2.62 18.82 -8.58
CA LEU A 173 1.91 18.92 -7.31
C LEU A 173 0.83 19.99 -7.47
N GLY A 174 -0.41 19.62 -7.16
CA GLY A 174 -1.56 20.53 -7.21
C GLY A 174 -2.16 20.72 -5.83
N VAL A 175 -2.65 21.93 -5.56
CA VAL A 175 -3.43 22.24 -4.36
C VAL A 175 -4.70 22.96 -4.76
N SER A 176 -5.81 22.66 -4.08
CA SER A 176 -7.07 23.35 -4.29
C SER A 176 -7.86 23.42 -2.99
N GLN A 177 -8.56 24.54 -2.79
CA GLN A 177 -9.48 24.70 -1.69
C GLN A 177 -10.81 25.23 -2.21
N PHE A 178 -11.90 24.58 -1.83
CA PHE A 178 -13.24 24.95 -2.24
C PHE A 178 -14.25 24.66 -1.13
N ILE A 179 -15.37 25.37 -1.18
CA ILE A 179 -16.54 25.04 -0.36
C ILE A 179 -17.32 23.98 -1.11
N ASP A 180 -17.77 22.96 -0.39
CA ASP A 180 -18.57 21.87 -0.93
C ASP A 180 -19.95 21.81 -0.27
N ASN A 181 -20.85 21.06 -0.91
CA ASN A 181 -22.20 20.82 -0.42
C ASN A 181 -22.24 19.61 0.54
N GLU A 182 -23.44 19.28 1.05
CA GLU A 182 -23.57 18.19 2.01
C GLU A 182 -23.15 16.81 1.50
N LEU A 183 -23.21 16.61 0.18
CA LEU A 183 -22.91 15.38 -0.53
C LEU A 183 -21.47 15.35 -1.08
N TYR A 184 -20.69 16.41 -0.89
CA TYR A 184 -19.34 16.56 -1.41
C TYR A 184 -19.21 16.37 -2.94
N SER A 185 -20.15 16.91 -3.70
CA SER A 185 -20.20 16.71 -5.16
C SER A 185 -19.01 17.31 -5.91
N ASN A 186 -18.44 18.42 -5.42
CA ASN A 186 -17.25 19.02 -6.04
C ASN A 186 -16.02 18.14 -5.82
N LEU A 187 -15.86 17.59 -4.61
CA LEU A 187 -14.79 16.66 -4.29
C LEU A 187 -14.90 15.37 -5.12
N GLU A 188 -16.09 14.77 -5.23
CA GLU A 188 -16.32 13.58 -6.06
C GLU A 188 -15.94 13.85 -7.53
N SER A 189 -16.36 14.99 -8.06
CA SER A 189 -16.00 15.41 -9.43
C SER A 189 -14.49 15.55 -9.61
N LEU A 190 -13.79 16.14 -8.65
CA LEU A 190 -12.33 16.31 -8.71
C LEU A 190 -11.60 14.96 -8.67
N ILE A 191 -12.01 14.06 -7.77
CA ILE A 191 -11.45 12.71 -7.64
C ILE A 191 -11.55 11.94 -8.97
N ILE A 192 -12.73 11.99 -9.60
CA ILE A 192 -12.99 11.32 -10.89
C ILE A 192 -12.15 11.95 -12.01
N GLN A 193 -12.11 13.28 -12.11
CA GLN A 193 -11.40 13.99 -13.18
C GLN A 193 -9.88 13.77 -13.12
N LEU A 194 -9.31 13.74 -11.92
CA LEU A 194 -7.89 13.49 -11.71
C LEU A 194 -7.53 11.99 -11.79
N GLY A 195 -8.51 11.09 -11.86
CA GLY A 195 -8.25 9.65 -11.92
C GLY A 195 -7.52 9.12 -10.67
N VAL A 196 -7.82 9.68 -9.50
CA VAL A 196 -7.14 9.36 -8.24
C VAL A 196 -7.26 7.86 -7.95
N LYS A 197 -6.15 7.25 -7.51
CA LYS A 197 -6.09 5.82 -7.13
C LYS A 197 -5.97 5.61 -5.63
N GLU A 198 -5.41 6.59 -4.93
CA GLU A 198 -5.28 6.54 -3.49
C GLU A 198 -5.49 7.92 -2.87
N CYS A 199 -6.20 7.93 -1.75
CA CYS A 199 -6.50 9.12 -0.99
C CYS A 199 -6.00 8.98 0.44
N LEU A 200 -5.16 9.92 0.86
CA LEU A 200 -4.62 10.01 2.21
C LEU A 200 -5.59 10.78 3.10
N LEU A 201 -6.03 10.14 4.18
CA LEU A 201 -6.95 10.70 5.17
C LEU A 201 -6.30 10.74 6.54
N LEU A 202 -6.69 11.72 7.35
CA LEU A 202 -6.21 11.82 8.73
C LEU A 202 -6.93 10.77 9.58
N ALA A 203 -6.16 9.89 10.21
CA ALA A 203 -6.67 8.92 11.17
C ALA A 203 -7.47 9.62 12.27
N ALA A 204 -8.71 9.18 12.49
CA ALA A 204 -9.55 9.66 13.57
C ALA A 204 -8.86 9.34 14.92
N GLY A 205 -8.37 10.36 15.62
CA GLY A 205 -7.72 10.18 16.92
C GLY A 205 -8.65 9.46 17.91
N GLY A 206 -8.11 8.46 18.61
CA GLY A 206 -8.83 7.51 19.47
C GLY A 206 -10.07 8.05 20.17
N GLY A 207 -11.21 7.40 19.91
CA GLY A 207 -12.52 7.70 20.51
C GLY A 207 -13.45 8.60 19.68
N ARG A 208 -13.07 8.96 18.44
CA ARG A 208 -13.89 9.79 17.54
C ARG A 208 -14.43 9.10 16.30
N GLU A 209 -14.14 7.82 16.09
CA GLU A 209 -14.63 7.08 14.91
C GLU A 209 -16.16 7.15 14.80
N GLU A 210 -16.92 7.01 15.90
CA GLU A 210 -18.39 7.14 15.87
C GLU A 210 -18.91 8.59 15.66
N LYS A 211 -18.06 9.62 15.71
CA LYS A 211 -18.50 11.03 15.60
C LYS A 211 -18.06 11.72 14.30
N ASP A 212 -17.24 11.08 13.47
CA ASP A 212 -16.76 11.67 12.23
C ASP A 212 -17.69 11.37 11.05
N VAL A 213 -18.88 11.96 11.09
CA VAL A 213 -19.93 11.81 10.06
C VAL A 213 -19.41 12.17 8.67
N GLU A 214 -18.55 13.18 8.59
CA GLU A 214 -18.02 13.67 7.33
C GLU A 214 -16.92 12.76 6.79
N GLY A 215 -16.05 12.22 7.65
CA GLY A 215 -15.08 11.20 7.26
C GLY A 215 -15.74 9.96 6.65
N HIS A 216 -16.88 9.51 7.19
CA HIS A 216 -17.64 8.40 6.63
C HIS A 216 -18.20 8.71 5.23
N LYS A 217 -18.74 9.92 5.02
CA LYS A 217 -19.23 10.36 3.70
C LYS A 217 -18.11 10.37 2.67
N ILE A 218 -16.94 10.91 3.04
CA ILE A 218 -15.77 10.96 2.17
C ILE A 218 -15.28 9.55 1.83
N ARG A 219 -15.18 8.64 2.81
CA ARG A 219 -14.85 7.22 2.55
C ARG A 219 -15.84 6.58 1.58
N GLY A 220 -17.14 6.80 1.77
CA GLY A 220 -18.16 6.31 0.86
C GLY A 220 -18.04 6.86 -0.56
N ILE A 221 -17.54 8.08 -0.75
CA ILE A 221 -17.22 8.64 -2.08
C ILE A 221 -16.01 7.92 -2.67
N LEU A 222 -14.94 7.77 -1.89
CA LEU A 222 -13.71 7.09 -2.32
C LEU A 222 -14.00 5.66 -2.76
N GLU A 223 -14.77 4.90 -1.98
CA GLU A 223 -15.19 3.54 -2.31
C GLU A 223 -15.97 3.48 -3.63
N ARG A 224 -16.95 4.37 -3.85
CA ARG A 224 -17.70 4.43 -5.13
C ARG A 224 -16.81 4.77 -6.32
N CYS A 225 -15.76 5.56 -6.09
CA CYS A 225 -14.78 5.94 -7.12
C CYS A 225 -13.65 4.91 -7.29
N ASN A 226 -13.67 3.77 -6.57
CA ASN A 226 -12.58 2.79 -6.51
C ASN A 226 -11.23 3.42 -6.11
N VAL A 227 -11.27 4.38 -5.18
CA VAL A 227 -10.10 5.03 -4.61
C VAL A 227 -9.82 4.45 -3.24
N ILE A 228 -8.58 4.08 -3.00
CA ILE A 228 -8.16 3.50 -1.73
C ILE A 228 -8.02 4.61 -0.69
N ALA A 229 -8.69 4.46 0.45
CA ALA A 229 -8.47 5.31 1.60
C ALA A 229 -7.28 4.80 2.43
N THR A 230 -6.33 5.68 2.72
CA THR A 230 -5.13 5.37 3.51
C THR A 230 -5.05 6.31 4.69
N GLU A 231 -5.23 5.75 5.89
CA GLU A 231 -5.17 6.50 7.13
C GLU A 231 -3.74 6.88 7.51
N ARG A 232 -3.55 8.14 7.87
CA ARG A 232 -2.25 8.68 8.27
C ARG A 232 -2.33 9.35 9.62
N LYS A 233 -1.27 9.21 10.40
CA LYS A 233 -1.23 9.76 11.77
C LYS A 233 -1.09 11.27 11.68
N LYS A 234 -1.60 11.97 12.69
CA LYS A 234 -1.47 13.44 12.76
C LYS A 234 0.00 13.93 12.68
N SER A 235 0.95 13.12 13.14
CA SER A 235 2.40 13.39 13.03
C SER A 235 2.88 13.51 11.59
N ASP A 236 2.24 12.79 10.66
CA ASP A 236 2.66 12.72 9.26
C ASP A 236 2.27 14.00 8.48
N TYR A 237 1.50 14.87 9.14
CA TYR A 237 1.10 16.18 8.64
C TYR A 237 1.85 17.34 9.33
N ASP A 238 2.99 17.07 9.99
CA ASP A 238 3.80 18.12 10.59
C ASP A 238 4.33 19.08 9.52
N SER A 239 3.99 20.36 9.67
CA SER A 239 4.30 21.42 8.68
C SER A 239 5.62 22.13 8.96
N LYS A 240 6.40 21.70 9.95
CA LYS A 240 7.66 22.37 10.34
C LYS A 240 8.68 22.48 9.20
N HIS A 241 8.76 21.49 8.32
CA HIS A 241 9.79 21.43 7.27
C HIS A 241 9.25 21.58 5.84
N ILE A 242 7.93 21.71 5.68
CA ILE A 242 7.30 21.69 4.35
C ILE A 242 7.80 22.78 3.39
N ALA A 243 8.08 23.99 3.88
CA ALA A 243 8.60 25.06 3.03
C ALA A 243 9.99 24.71 2.47
N GLN A 244 10.87 24.13 3.30
CA GLN A 244 12.18 23.68 2.88
C GLN A 244 12.07 22.50 1.91
N ASP A 245 11.17 21.57 2.19
CA ASP A 245 10.97 20.35 1.42
C ASP A 245 10.36 20.63 0.05
N LEU A 246 9.39 21.54 -0.05
CA LEU A 246 8.82 21.97 -1.33
C LEU A 246 9.84 22.72 -2.18
N ASN A 247 10.66 23.58 -1.59
CA ASN A 247 11.74 24.27 -2.32
C ASN A 247 12.85 23.32 -2.81
N ARG A 248 12.96 22.11 -2.25
CA ARG A 248 13.86 21.06 -2.78
C ARG A 248 13.25 20.29 -3.94
N LEU A 249 11.92 20.16 -3.99
CA LEU A 249 11.21 19.41 -5.01
C LEU A 249 10.82 20.23 -6.22
N LEU A 250 10.50 21.51 -6.02
CA LEU A 250 9.94 22.37 -7.05
C LEU A 250 11.05 23.21 -7.68
N GLU A 251 11.02 23.33 -9.00
CA GLU A 251 11.90 24.25 -9.71
C GLU A 251 11.39 25.68 -9.50
N GLY A 252 12.01 26.40 -8.56
CA GLY A 252 11.74 27.82 -8.29
C GLY A 252 11.48 28.14 -6.81
N ASP A 253 11.59 29.42 -6.46
CA ASP A 253 11.26 29.90 -5.11
C ASP A 253 9.75 30.05 -4.97
N ILE A 254 9.11 29.13 -4.25
CA ILE A 254 7.69 29.21 -3.93
C ILE A 254 7.54 29.74 -2.51
N SER A 255 6.82 30.84 -2.35
CA SER A 255 6.44 31.32 -1.02
C SER A 255 5.30 30.46 -0.47
N VAL A 256 5.68 29.38 0.21
CA VAL A 256 4.76 28.46 0.87
C VAL A 256 3.97 29.17 1.97
N GLU A 257 4.51 30.27 2.51
CA GLU A 257 3.85 31.12 3.51
C GLU A 257 2.59 31.82 2.98
N ALA A 258 2.45 31.96 1.65
CA ALA A 258 1.26 32.51 1.02
C ALA A 258 0.09 31.49 0.93
N LEU A 259 0.38 30.20 1.13
CA LEU A 259 -0.64 29.14 1.08
C LEU A 259 -1.40 29.05 2.41
N ARG A 260 -2.70 28.74 2.32
CA ARG A 260 -3.52 28.52 3.52
C ARG A 260 -3.07 27.25 4.25
N LYS A 261 -3.16 27.26 5.59
CA LYS A 261 -2.71 26.16 6.46
C LYS A 261 -3.27 24.79 6.11
N ASP A 262 -4.50 24.72 5.62
CA ASP A 262 -5.13 23.44 5.22
C ASP A 262 -4.50 22.85 3.96
N LEU A 263 -4.06 23.68 3.02
CA LEU A 263 -3.34 23.23 1.82
C LEU A 263 -1.93 22.78 2.16
N ILE A 264 -1.25 23.52 3.03
CA ILE A 264 0.07 23.15 3.54
C ILE A 264 0.00 21.77 4.19
N TYR A 265 -1.03 21.51 5.00
CA TYR A 265 -1.28 20.22 5.64
C TYR A 265 -1.38 19.08 4.62
N CYS A 266 -2.20 19.23 3.57
CA CYS A 266 -2.34 18.22 2.53
C CYS A 266 -1.05 18.02 1.72
N MET A 267 -0.27 19.07 1.50
CA MET A 267 1.05 18.96 0.84
C MET A 267 2.07 18.18 1.68
N CYS A 268 2.08 18.37 3.00
CA CYS A 268 3.00 17.66 3.90
C CYS A 268 2.84 16.14 3.83
N ILE A 269 1.58 15.69 3.84
CA ILE A 269 1.31 14.26 3.83
C ILE A 269 1.66 13.64 2.48
N ILE A 270 1.39 14.33 1.37
CA ILE A 270 1.76 13.85 0.04
C ILE A 270 3.28 13.77 -0.09
N TYR A 271 4.00 14.79 0.37
CA TYR A 271 5.46 14.79 0.40
C TYR A 271 6.01 13.59 1.17
N THR A 272 5.54 13.43 2.40
CA THR A 272 5.97 12.33 3.28
C THR A 272 5.64 10.98 2.66
N TYR A 273 4.46 10.88 2.05
CA TYR A 273 3.99 9.63 1.45
C TYR A 273 4.76 9.24 0.19
N ILE A 274 5.19 10.20 -0.62
CA ILE A 274 6.00 9.92 -1.81
C ILE A 274 7.42 9.52 -1.42
N LEU A 275 8.01 10.14 -0.37
CA LEU A 275 9.41 9.92 -0.02
C LEU A 275 9.67 8.80 1.00
N PHE A 276 8.70 8.47 1.84
CA PHE A 276 8.86 7.51 2.95
C PHE A 276 7.91 6.31 2.87
N ALA A 277 7.24 6.10 1.74
CA ALA A 277 6.52 4.85 1.48
C ALA A 277 7.49 3.68 1.35
#